data_AF-A0A354BHQ4-F1
#
_entry.id   AF-A0A354BHQ4-F1
#
_cell.length_a   1.000
_cell.length_b   1.000
_cell.length_c   1.000
_cell.angle_alpha   90.00
_cell.angle_beta   90.00
_cell.angle_gamma   90.00
#
_symmetry.space_group_name_H-M   'P 1'
#
loop_
_entity.id
_entity.type
_entity.pdbx_description
1 polymer ?
#
loop_
_entity_poly.entity_id
_entity_poly.type
_entity_poly.pdbx_seq_one_letter_code
_entity_poly.pdbx_strand_id
1 'polypeptide(L)'
;MNKAQVLPAIEIVAPGGFYDFSAKYQKGKTQYLCPAPLPPKVLQKIEELASRSYEILGCEGAARVDFRITPRGQPYILEINTVPGMTATSLLPMAAAQAGIGYDDLVERILGSALDRAARCAQRTELESVS
;
A
#
# COMPACT_ATOMS: atom_id res chain seq x y z
N MET A 1 -15.21 7.25 10.08
CA MET A 1 -14.30 6.86 8.99
C MET A 1 -13.87 5.43 9.25
N ASN A 2 -14.03 4.52 8.29
CA ASN A 2 -13.45 3.18 8.42
C ASN A 2 -11.92 3.33 8.38
N LYS A 3 -11.25 2.77 9.38
CA LYS A 3 -9.78 2.77 9.47
C LYS A 3 -9.21 2.02 8.26
N ALA A 4 -8.14 2.55 7.67
CA ALA A 4 -7.48 1.89 6.54
C ALA A 4 -6.99 0.49 6.95
N GLN A 5 -7.24 -0.51 6.12
CA GLN A 5 -6.67 -1.85 6.31
C GLN A 5 -5.23 -1.84 5.80
N VAL A 6 -4.27 -2.04 6.70
CA VAL A 6 -2.86 -2.21 6.33
C VAL A 6 -2.61 -3.68 5.96
N LEU A 7 -1.99 -3.90 4.80
CA LEU A 7 -1.64 -5.23 4.31
C LEU A 7 -0.22 -5.64 4.76
N PRO A 8 0.11 -6.95 4.77
CA PRO A 8 1.45 -7.43 5.11
C PRO A 8 2.54 -6.69 4.35
N ALA A 9 3.55 -6.22 5.09
CA ALA A 9 4.71 -5.56 4.49
C ALA A 9 5.48 -6.53 3.57
N ILE A 10 6.06 -5.98 2.51
CA ILE A 10 6.93 -6.72 1.58
C ILE A 10 8.32 -6.13 1.65
N GLU A 11 9.33 -6.98 1.83
CA GLU A 11 10.73 -6.59 1.67
C GLU A 11 11.20 -6.85 0.24
N ILE A 12 11.79 -5.84 -0.39
CA ILE A 12 12.43 -5.94 -1.71
C ILE A 12 13.93 -6.12 -1.51
N VAL A 13 14.45 -7.31 -1.85
CA VAL A 13 15.88 -7.61 -1.80
C VAL A 13 16.45 -7.55 -3.21
N ALA A 14 17.06 -6.42 -3.55
CA ALA A 14 17.71 -6.19 -4.84
C ALA A 14 19.18 -6.66 -4.83
N PRO A 15 19.68 -7.24 -5.93
CA PRO A 15 21.11 -7.56 -6.05
C PRO A 15 21.95 -6.29 -5.98
N GLY A 16 22.99 -6.29 -5.14
CA GLY A 16 23.85 -5.11 -4.96
C GLY A 16 23.26 -4.00 -4.08
N GLY A 17 22.08 -4.22 -3.47
CA GLY A 17 21.50 -3.34 -2.44
C GLY A 17 20.77 -2.10 -2.96
N PHE A 18 20.85 -1.80 -4.25
CA PHE A 18 20.13 -0.68 -4.86
C PHE A 18 18.98 -1.18 -5.75
N TYR A 19 17.79 -0.62 -5.55
CA TYR A 19 16.61 -0.98 -6.32
C TYR A 19 16.38 0.10 -7.38
N ASP A 20 16.98 -0.10 -8.56
CA ASP A 20 16.83 0.76 -9.72
C ASP A 20 15.79 0.22 -10.72
N PHE A 21 15.59 0.94 -11.82
CA PHE A 21 14.68 0.53 -12.90
C PHE A 21 15.04 -0.86 -13.45
N SER A 22 16.33 -1.18 -13.60
CA SER A 22 16.76 -2.48 -14.13
C SER A 22 16.40 -3.61 -13.17
N ALA A 23 16.54 -3.40 -11.86
CA ALA A 23 16.15 -4.34 -10.81
C ALA A 23 14.62 -4.53 -10.70
N LYS A 24 13.82 -3.54 -11.13
CA LYS A 24 12.35 -3.59 -11.15
C LYS A 24 11.79 -4.47 -12.27
N TYR A 25 12.51 -4.62 -13.39
CA TYR A 25 12.00 -5.33 -14.59
C TYR A 25 12.87 -6.52 -15.05
N GLN A 26 14.10 -6.69 -14.55
CA GLN A 26 14.88 -7.90 -14.79
C GLN A 26 14.33 -9.07 -13.97
N LYS A 27 13.76 -10.05 -14.68
CA LYS A 27 13.28 -11.30 -14.09
C LYS A 27 14.43 -12.07 -13.41
N GLY A 28 14.17 -12.56 -12.21
CA GLY A 28 14.99 -13.59 -11.53
C GLY A 28 16.11 -13.09 -10.63
N LYS A 29 16.24 -11.77 -10.42
CA LYS A 29 17.34 -11.20 -9.60
C LYS A 29 16.87 -10.55 -8.29
N THR A 30 15.72 -9.88 -8.30
CA THR A 30 15.12 -9.26 -7.11
C THR A 30 14.23 -10.27 -6.39
N GLN A 31 14.42 -10.44 -5.08
CA GLN A 31 13.55 -11.27 -4.25
C GLN A 31 12.53 -10.39 -3.52
N TYR A 32 11.33 -10.94 -3.35
CA TYR A 32 10.25 -10.29 -2.62
C TYR A 32 9.86 -11.20 -1.47
N LEU A 33 10.03 -10.73 -0.24
CA LEU A 33 9.70 -11.49 0.96
C LEU A 33 8.39 -10.93 1.53
N CYS A 34 7.34 -11.75 1.49
CA CYS A 34 6.02 -11.42 2.01
C CYS A 34 5.54 -12.58 2.90
N PRO A 35 5.29 -12.36 4.21
CA PRO A 35 5.54 -11.12 4.94
C PRO A 35 7.05 -10.77 5.02
N ALA A 36 7.36 -9.49 5.16
CA ALA A 36 8.73 -9.02 5.37
C ALA A 36 9.32 -9.62 6.67
N PRO A 37 10.52 -10.23 6.65
CA PRO A 37 11.15 -10.87 7.80
C PRO A 37 11.78 -9.85 8.77
N LEU A 38 10.96 -8.94 9.29
CA LEU A 38 11.38 -7.87 10.19
C LEU A 38 10.94 -8.16 11.64
N PRO A 39 11.66 -7.62 12.65
CA PRO A 39 11.23 -7.74 14.04
C PRO A 39 9.81 -7.18 14.25
N PRO A 40 8.97 -7.78 15.11
CA PRO A 40 7.58 -7.35 15.31
C PRO A 40 7.43 -5.87 15.64
N LYS A 41 8.36 -5.32 16.44
CA LYS A 41 8.38 -3.89 16.80
C LYS A 41 8.62 -2.97 15.60
N VAL A 42 9.37 -3.43 14.59
CA VAL A 42 9.63 -2.67 13.35
C VAL A 42 8.40 -2.74 12.45
N LEU A 43 7.80 -3.93 12.30
CA LEU A 43 6.56 -4.11 11.54
C LEU A 43 5.44 -3.22 12.08
N GLN A 44 5.20 -3.22 13.39
CA GLN A 44 4.20 -2.39 14.02
C GLN A 44 4.40 -0.89 13.70
N LYS A 45 5.65 -0.39 13.79
CA LYS A 45 5.95 1.00 13.43
C LYS A 45 5.67 1.31 11.96
N ILE A 46 5.98 0.39 11.06
CA ILE A 46 5.74 0.55 9.62
C ILE A 46 4.24 0.59 9.33
N GLU A 47 3.46 -0.29 9.96
CA GLU A 47 2.00 -0.33 9.81
C GLU A 47 1.35 0.95 10.33
N GLU A 48 1.75 1.41 11.52
CA GLU A 48 1.28 2.67 12.10
C GLU A 48 1.61 3.87 11.20
N LEU A 49 2.84 3.95 10.70
CA LEU A 49 3.25 5.02 9.78
C LEU A 49 2.50 4.97 8.44
N ALA A 50 2.32 3.78 7.87
CA ALA A 50 1.60 3.61 6.61
C ALA A 50 0.13 4.05 6.73
N SER A 51 -0.57 3.59 7.78
CA SER A 51 -1.96 3.99 8.05
C SER A 51 -2.07 5.50 8.25
N ARG A 52 -1.19 6.09 9.08
CA ARG A 52 -1.20 7.52 9.35
C ARG A 52 -0.92 8.36 8.11
N SER A 53 0.03 7.94 7.26
CA SER A 53 0.33 8.64 6.02
C SER A 53 -0.83 8.60 5.04
N TYR A 54 -1.49 7.45 4.92
CA TYR A 54 -2.71 7.31 4.10
C TYR A 54 -3.81 8.26 4.59
N GLU A 55 -4.08 8.28 5.90
CA GLU A 55 -5.13 9.11 6.51
C GLU A 55 -4.84 10.61 6.41
N ILE A 56 -3.63 11.05 6.79
CA ILE A 56 -3.27 12.48 6.83
C ILE A 56 -3.25 13.10 5.42
N LEU A 57 -2.85 12.32 4.41
CA LEU A 57 -2.85 12.77 3.02
C LEU A 57 -4.23 12.67 2.36
N GLY A 58 -5.26 12.21 3.07
CA GLY A 58 -6.61 12.06 2.54
C GLY A 58 -6.67 11.06 1.38
N CYS A 59 -5.84 10.02 1.42
CA CYS A 59 -5.85 8.98 0.40
C CYS A 59 -7.18 8.23 0.43
N GLU A 60 -7.61 7.79 -0.74
CA GLU A 60 -8.79 6.95 -0.93
C GLU A 60 -8.44 5.78 -1.85
N GLY A 61 -9.23 4.70 -1.79
CA GLY A 61 -8.92 3.47 -2.52
C GLY A 61 -7.70 2.76 -1.95
N ALA A 62 -6.74 2.42 -2.81
CA ALA A 62 -5.54 1.71 -2.40
C ALA A 62 -4.30 2.56 -2.64
N ALA A 63 -3.37 2.54 -1.68
CA ALA A 63 -2.06 3.15 -1.85
C ALA A 63 -0.97 2.20 -1.35
N ARG A 64 0.24 2.37 -1.89
CA ARG A 64 1.45 1.70 -1.39
C ARG A 64 2.37 2.74 -0.77
N VAL A 65 2.77 2.54 0.47
CA VAL A 65 3.75 3.38 1.17
C VAL A 65 5.09 2.66 1.17
N ASP A 66 6.10 3.26 0.57
CA ASP A 66 7.42 2.66 0.43
C ASP A 66 8.37 3.22 1.50
N PHE A 67 9.18 2.34 2.09
CA PHE A 67 10.05 2.67 3.23
C PHE A 67 11.51 2.32 2.96
N ARG A 68 12.42 3.04 3.63
CA ARG A 68 13.78 2.58 3.92
C ARG A 68 13.94 2.39 5.41
N ILE A 69 14.56 1.28 5.80
CA ILE A 69 14.79 0.94 7.20
C ILE A 69 16.30 0.94 7.44
N THR A 70 16.74 1.64 8.47
CA THR A 70 18.16 1.66 8.85
C THR A 70 18.57 0.34 9.52
N PRO A 71 19.87 0.02 9.64
CA PRO A 71 20.34 -1.16 10.37
C PRO A 71 19.89 -1.23 11.84
N ARG A 72 19.52 -0.09 12.44
CA ARG A 72 18.96 -0.02 13.81
C ARG A 72 17.45 -0.22 13.86
N GLY A 73 16.80 -0.55 12.73
CA GLY A 73 15.36 -0.78 12.65
C GLY A 73 14.52 0.49 12.65
N GLN A 74 15.09 1.66 12.31
CA GLN A 74 14.33 2.91 12.19
C GLN A 74 13.78 3.05 10.76
N PRO A 75 12.45 3.06 10.55
CA PRO A 75 11.84 3.29 9.25
C PRO A 75 11.78 4.78 8.88
N TYR A 76 11.94 5.05 7.59
CA TYR A 76 11.75 6.34 6.93
C TYR A 76 10.85 6.13 5.72
N ILE A 77 9.81 6.95 5.57
CA ILE A 77 8.95 6.94 4.39
C ILE A 77 9.73 7.56 3.24
N LEU A 78 9.76 6.87 2.11
CA LEU A 78 10.28 7.41 0.86
C LEU A 78 9.19 8.14 0.08
N GLU A 79 8.08 7.44 -0.15
CA GLU A 79 6.99 7.92 -0.97
C GLU A 79 5.69 7.18 -0.65
N ILE A 80 4.60 7.74 -1.15
CA ILE A 80 3.30 7.07 -1.25
C ILE A 80 2.87 7.05 -2.71
N ASN A 81 2.47 5.87 -3.18
CA ASN A 81 1.94 5.65 -4.51
C ASN A 81 0.42 5.45 -4.41
N THR A 82 -0.36 6.44 -4.83
CA THR A 82 -1.84 6.41 -4.81
C THR A 82 -2.44 5.61 -5.98
N VAL A 83 -1.63 5.23 -6.96
CA VAL A 83 -1.98 4.30 -8.05
C VAL A 83 -0.88 3.25 -8.15
N PRO A 84 -0.82 2.30 -7.20
CA PRO A 84 0.19 1.25 -7.23
C PRO A 84 -0.05 0.31 -8.41
N GLY A 85 1.01 -0.35 -8.88
CA GLY A 85 0.91 -1.37 -9.91
C GLY A 85 -0.03 -2.51 -9.50
N MET A 86 -0.76 -3.05 -10.49
CA MET A 86 -1.75 -4.12 -10.33
C MET A 86 -1.46 -5.35 -11.21
N THR A 87 -0.24 -5.47 -11.74
CA THR A 87 0.13 -6.66 -12.53
C THR A 87 0.40 -7.87 -11.62
N ALA A 88 0.50 -9.07 -12.19
CA ALA A 88 0.81 -10.31 -11.45
C ALA A 88 2.12 -10.26 -10.63
N THR A 89 3.05 -9.35 -10.97
CA THR A 89 4.31 -9.16 -10.24
C THR A 89 4.32 -7.88 -9.39
N SER A 90 3.17 -7.21 -9.24
CA SER A 90 3.06 -5.98 -8.47
C SER A 90 2.86 -6.25 -6.98
N LEU A 91 3.32 -5.30 -6.15
CA LEU A 91 3.41 -5.48 -4.69
C LEU A 91 2.05 -5.43 -3.99
N LEU A 92 1.10 -4.62 -4.47
CA LEU A 92 -0.22 -4.54 -3.82
C LEU A 92 -0.99 -5.87 -3.94
N PRO A 93 -1.13 -6.48 -5.14
CA PRO A 93 -1.70 -7.83 -5.27
C PRO A 93 -0.97 -8.90 -4.45
N MET A 94 0.36 -8.84 -4.38
CA MET A 94 1.16 -9.79 -3.60
C MET A 94 0.85 -9.69 -2.10
N ALA A 95 0.80 -8.48 -1.55
CA ALA A 95 0.47 -8.26 -0.13
C ALA A 95 -0.97 -8.68 0.19
N ALA A 96 -1.90 -8.39 -0.72
CA ALA A 96 -3.30 -8.79 -0.58
C ALA A 96 -3.46 -10.31 -0.56
N ALA A 97 -2.80 -11.02 -1.49
CA ALA A 97 -2.81 -12.48 -1.53
C ALA A 97 -2.23 -13.09 -0.25
N GLN A 98 -1.15 -12.52 0.29
CA GLN A 98 -0.59 -12.96 1.57
C GLN A 98 -1.56 -12.76 2.76
N ALA A 99 -2.46 -11.78 2.66
CA ALA A 99 -3.55 -11.56 3.62
C ALA A 99 -4.81 -12.40 3.34
N GLY A 100 -4.77 -13.32 2.36
CA GLY A 100 -5.91 -14.14 1.97
C GLY A 100 -6.96 -13.41 1.12
N ILE A 101 -6.61 -12.28 0.51
CA ILE A 101 -7.48 -11.51 -0.37
C ILE A 101 -7.13 -11.85 -1.83
N GLY A 102 -8.08 -12.44 -2.55
CA GLY A 102 -7.91 -12.77 -3.98
C GLY A 102 -7.75 -11.51 -4.84
N TYR A 103 -7.25 -11.68 -6.07
CA TYR A 103 -7.08 -10.55 -6.98
C TYR A 103 -8.42 -9.88 -7.33
N ASP A 104 -9.44 -10.68 -7.63
CA ASP A 104 -10.77 -10.17 -7.97
C ASP A 104 -11.41 -9.46 -6.76
N ASP A 105 -11.32 -10.05 -5.57
CA ASP A 105 -11.77 -9.41 -4.31
C ASP A 105 -11.05 -8.08 -4.05
N LEU A 106 -9.75 -8.01 -4.34
CA LEU A 106 -8.97 -6.78 -4.21
C LEU A 106 -9.50 -5.70 -5.17
N VAL A 107 -9.75 -6.05 -6.43
CA VAL A 107 -10.32 -5.13 -7.43
C VAL A 107 -11.71 -4.67 -7.00
N GLU A 108 -12.57 -5.58 -6.53
CA GLU A 108 -13.90 -5.24 -6.03
C GLU A 108 -13.85 -4.30 -4.84
N ARG A 109 -12.92 -4.50 -3.89
CA ARG A 109 -12.72 -3.58 -2.75
C ARG A 109 -12.31 -2.19 -3.20
N ILE A 110 -11.40 -2.08 -4.18
CA ILE A 110 -11.00 -0.79 -4.75
C ILE A 110 -12.19 -0.13 -5.44
N LEU A 111 -12.95 -0.87 -6.24
CA LEU A 111 -14.16 -0.36 -6.90
C LEU A 111 -15.20 0.12 -5.88
N GLY A 112 -15.47 -0.68 -4.83
CA GLY A 112 -16.38 -0.33 -3.75
C GLY A 112 -15.99 0.99 -3.08
N SER A 113 -14.69 1.19 -2.79
CA SER A 113 -14.21 2.45 -2.22
C SER A 113 -14.46 3.67 -3.13
N ALA A 114 -14.40 3.48 -4.46
CA ALA A 114 -14.67 4.55 -5.42
C ALA A 114 -16.17 4.88 -5.49
N LEU A 115 -17.04 3.86 -5.38
CA LEU A 115 -18.49 4.05 -5.29
C LEU A 115 -18.87 4.77 -3.99
N ASP A 116 -18.28 4.39 -2.86
CA ASP A 116 -18.49 5.08 -1.57
C ASP A 116 -18.08 6.55 -1.66
N ARG A 117 -16.96 6.85 -2.33
CA ARG A 117 -16.52 8.23 -2.58
C ARG A 117 -17.54 8.99 -3.41
N ALA A 118 -18.00 8.41 -4.52
CA ALA A 118 -18.99 9.04 -5.39
C ALA A 118 -20.30 9.35 -4.65
N ALA A 119 -20.77 8.43 -3.81
CA ALA A 119 -21.96 8.63 -2.97
C ALA A 119 -21.79 9.79 -1.98
N ARG A 120 -20.62 9.89 -1.31
CA ARG A 120 -20.31 11.03 -0.41
C ARG A 120 -20.27 12.36 -1.15
N CYS A 121 -19.72 12.38 -2.37
CA CYS A 121 -19.68 13.58 -3.21
C CYS A 121 -21.09 14.04 -3.60
N ALA A 122 -21.96 13.11 -4.04
CA ALA A 122 -23.34 13.44 -4.41
C ALA A 122 -24.13 14.04 -3.24
N GLN A 123 -24.03 13.44 -2.05
CA GLN A 123 -24.70 13.94 -0.85
C GLN A 123 -24.24 15.35 -0.43
N ARG A 124 -22.94 15.66 -0.61
CA ARG A 124 -22.42 17.02 -0.35
C ARG A 124 -23.03 18.05 -1.29
N THR A 125 -23.15 17.73 -2.58
CA THR A 125 -23.73 18.63 -3.58
C THR A 125 -25.22 18.92 -3.31
N GLU A 126 -25.97 17.94 -2.80
CA GLU A 126 -27.35 18.14 -2.38
C GLU A 126 -27.45 19.08 -1.16
N LEU A 127 -26.57 18.93 -0.16
CA LEU A 127 -26.55 19.80 1.02
C LEU A 127 -26.15 21.25 0.68
N GLU A 128 -25.20 21.44 -0.23
CA GLU A 128 -24.74 22.75 -0.69
C GLU A 128 -25.77 23.47 -1.58
N SER A 129 -26.69 22.75 -2.23
CA SER A 129 -27.72 23.36 -3.09
C SER A 129 -29.01 23.75 -2.35
N VAL A 130 -29.15 23.37 -1.07
CA VAL A 130 -30.27 23.72 -0.18
C VAL A 130 -29.88 24.79 0.85
N SER A 131 -28.62 25.27 0.79
CA SER A 131 -28.05 26.34 1.63
C SER A 131 -28.01 27.67 0.88
#